data_AF-W0RII3-F1
#
_entry.id   AF-W0RII3-F1
#
_cell.length_a   1.000
_cell.length_b   1.000
_cell.length_c   1.000
_cell.angle_alpha   90.00
_cell.angle_beta   90.00
_cell.angle_gamma   90.00
#
_symmetry.space_group_name_H-M   'P 1'
#
loop_
_entity.id
_entity.type
_entity.pdbx_description
1 polymer ?
#
loop_
_entity_poly.entity_id
_entity_poly.type
_entity_poly.pdbx_seq_one_letter_code
_entity_poly.pdbx_strand_id
1 'polypeptide(L)'
;MRDSDAMPNALSGPRNRRRLTSVTFAVAPHDDVAAPVRFRWDADTEILSASIVDRRGGGSVATTVELEGNDGSWVTLELRAGRLCGIEVAVWPPVKARSILTPPSVTTSGHATLPSAVLGATISDVEVDTLLAAESDRLERTFHLRVGQPRRSRAVRVGQSILLELDDADQLAGLWLLNVPPVPLHS
;
A
#
# COMPACT_ATOMS: atom_id res chain seq x y z
N MET A 1 0.14 8.19 -55.63
CA MET A 1 -1.08 8.96 -55.29
C MET A 1 -2.03 8.02 -54.59
N ARG A 2 -2.43 8.38 -53.36
CA ARG A 2 -3.28 7.68 -52.38
C ARG A 2 -2.61 6.57 -51.58
N ASP A 3 -2.80 6.47 -50.28
CA ASP A 3 -2.88 7.43 -49.17
C ASP A 3 -2.57 6.57 -47.94
N SER A 4 -1.74 7.10 -47.05
CA SER A 4 -1.33 6.42 -45.83
C SER A 4 -2.51 6.35 -44.86
N ASP A 5 -3.03 5.15 -44.60
CA ASP A 5 -4.04 4.94 -43.56
C ASP A 5 -3.35 4.98 -42.20
N ALA A 6 -3.29 6.20 -41.65
CA ALA A 6 -2.83 6.46 -40.31
C ALA A 6 -3.82 5.84 -39.30
N MET A 7 -3.32 4.88 -38.52
CA MET A 7 -3.98 4.38 -37.32
C MET A 7 -4.32 5.57 -36.39
N PRO A 8 -5.53 5.66 -35.82
CA PRO A 8 -5.85 6.71 -34.87
C PRO A 8 -5.01 6.53 -33.60
N ASN A 9 -4.13 7.52 -33.39
CA ASN A 9 -3.30 7.67 -32.21
C ASN A 9 -4.19 7.86 -30.96
N ALA A 10 -3.75 7.28 -29.85
CA ALA A 10 -4.44 7.25 -28.58
C ALA A 10 -4.82 8.66 -28.07
N LEU A 11 -6.09 8.82 -27.70
CA LEU A 11 -6.51 9.85 -26.74
C LEU A 11 -6.96 9.12 -25.47
N SER A 12 -5.99 8.83 -24.61
CA SER A 12 -6.29 8.66 -23.19
C SER A 12 -6.85 9.99 -22.69
N GLY A 13 -8.16 10.05 -22.49
CA GLY A 13 -8.81 11.20 -21.86
C GLY A 13 -8.26 11.44 -20.45
N PRO A 14 -8.55 12.60 -19.84
CA PRO A 14 -8.08 12.92 -18.49
C PRO A 14 -8.53 11.82 -17.52
N ARG A 15 -7.56 11.12 -16.91
CA ARG A 15 -7.82 10.23 -15.78
C ARG A 15 -8.47 11.08 -14.69
N ASN A 16 -9.70 10.75 -14.33
CA ASN A 16 -10.44 11.47 -13.31
C ASN A 16 -9.82 11.16 -11.94
N ARG A 17 -8.82 11.95 -11.53
CA ARG A 17 -8.16 11.81 -10.21
C ARG A 17 -9.09 12.36 -9.14
N ARG A 18 -9.53 11.49 -8.23
CA ARG A 18 -10.32 11.90 -7.06
C ARG A 18 -9.35 12.08 -5.89
N ARG A 19 -9.18 13.32 -5.41
CA ARG A 19 -8.49 13.57 -4.14
C ARG A 19 -9.38 13.08 -3.00
N LEU A 20 -8.88 12.13 -2.22
CA LEU A 20 -9.54 11.69 -0.98
C LEU A 20 -8.68 12.17 0.19
N THR A 21 -9.32 12.61 1.28
CA THR A 21 -8.58 12.99 2.50
C THR A 21 -8.22 11.77 3.35
N SER A 22 -8.80 10.60 3.05
CA SER A 22 -8.60 9.35 3.80
C SER A 22 -8.99 8.13 2.99
N VAL A 23 -8.37 6.98 3.29
CA VAL A 23 -8.75 5.65 2.76
C VAL A 23 -9.38 4.84 3.88
N THR A 24 -10.53 4.20 3.64
CA THR A 24 -11.27 3.43 4.66
C THR A 24 -11.37 1.96 4.26
N PHE A 25 -10.97 1.06 5.16
CA PHE A 25 -10.99 -0.38 4.90
C PHE A 25 -12.08 -1.08 5.71
N ALA A 26 -12.90 -1.90 5.06
CA ALA A 26 -13.65 -2.93 5.76
C ALA A 26 -12.70 -4.09 6.11
N VAL A 27 -12.85 -4.66 7.30
CA VAL A 27 -12.07 -5.83 7.73
C VAL A 27 -13.00 -7.01 7.88
N ALA A 28 -12.80 -8.05 7.09
CA ALA A 28 -13.42 -9.35 7.30
C ALA A 28 -12.47 -10.21 8.15
N PRO A 29 -12.75 -10.43 9.45
CA PRO A 29 -11.88 -11.20 10.32
C PRO A 29 -11.81 -12.65 9.87
N HIS A 30 -10.66 -13.29 10.07
CA HIS A 30 -10.52 -14.73 9.92
C HIS A 30 -9.47 -15.27 10.88
N ASP A 31 -9.60 -16.54 11.24
CA ASP A 31 -8.63 -17.26 12.07
C ASP A 31 -7.61 -18.05 11.23
N ASP A 32 -7.73 -18.01 9.90
CA ASP A 32 -6.76 -18.64 9.01
C ASP A 32 -5.35 -18.10 9.22
N VAL A 33 -4.36 -18.97 9.04
CA VAL A 33 -2.94 -18.58 9.01
C VAL A 33 -2.76 -17.47 7.96
N ALA A 34 -2.18 -16.35 8.38
CA ALA A 34 -1.93 -15.22 7.50
C ALA A 34 -1.13 -15.66 6.26
N ALA A 35 -1.49 -15.12 5.09
CA ALA A 35 -0.83 -15.46 3.84
C ALA A 35 0.64 -15.00 3.82
N PRO A 36 1.56 -15.77 3.22
CA PRO A 36 2.95 -15.36 3.05
C PRO A 36 3.06 -14.03 2.30
N VAL A 37 4.09 -13.24 2.61
CA VAL A 37 4.40 -12.00 1.92
C VAL A 37 5.74 -12.16 1.21
N ARG A 38 5.81 -11.75 -0.06
CA ARG A 38 7.07 -11.63 -0.79
C ARG A 38 7.48 -10.18 -0.88
N PHE A 39 8.69 -9.88 -0.45
CA PHE A 39 9.33 -8.59 -0.66
C PHE A 39 10.26 -8.64 -1.86
N ARG A 40 10.37 -7.53 -2.57
CA ARG A 40 11.33 -7.31 -3.65
C ARG A 40 11.81 -5.87 -3.57
N TRP A 41 13.12 -5.70 -3.48
CA TRP A 41 13.77 -4.43 -3.76
C TRP A 41 14.09 -4.34 -5.24
N ASP A 42 13.80 -3.20 -5.83
CA ASP A 42 14.48 -2.74 -7.02
C ASP A 42 15.79 -2.07 -6.57
N ALA A 43 16.93 -2.67 -6.91
CA ALA A 43 18.21 -2.19 -6.41
C ALA A 43 18.55 -0.81 -6.97
N ASP A 44 18.17 -0.52 -8.22
CA ASP A 44 18.57 0.72 -8.91
C ASP A 44 17.76 1.93 -8.44
N THR A 45 16.52 1.69 -8.02
CA THR A 45 15.59 2.76 -7.63
C THR A 45 15.26 2.78 -6.15
N GLU A 46 15.76 1.80 -5.38
CA GLU A 46 15.43 1.58 -3.97
C GLU A 46 13.91 1.48 -3.72
N ILE A 47 13.16 1.00 -4.73
CA ILE A 47 11.73 0.77 -4.60
C ILE A 47 11.51 -0.55 -3.86
N LEU A 48 10.69 -0.52 -2.81
CA LEU A 48 10.28 -1.73 -2.09
C LEU A 48 8.86 -2.13 -2.50
N SER A 49 8.71 -3.29 -3.12
CA SER A 49 7.42 -3.93 -3.34
C SER A 49 7.20 -5.06 -2.34
N ALA A 50 5.99 -5.17 -1.79
CA ALA A 50 5.52 -6.26 -0.96
C ALA A 50 4.24 -6.85 -1.56
N SER A 51 4.18 -8.17 -1.76
CA SER A 51 3.01 -8.86 -2.32
C SER A 51 2.53 -9.96 -1.38
N ILE A 52 1.24 -9.94 -1.05
CA ILE A 52 0.56 -11.00 -0.30
C ILE A 52 0.28 -12.15 -1.25
N VAL A 53 0.92 -13.29 -1.02
CA VAL A 53 0.78 -14.49 -1.84
C VAL A 53 -0.51 -15.20 -1.47
N ASP A 54 -1.62 -14.75 -2.06
CA ASP A 54 -2.91 -15.41 -1.91
C ASP A 54 -2.98 -16.65 -2.81
N ARG A 55 -3.19 -17.82 -2.21
CA ARG A 55 -3.37 -19.09 -2.92
C ARG A 55 -4.77 -19.24 -3.54
N ARG A 56 -5.71 -18.35 -3.20
CA ARG A 56 -7.13 -18.45 -3.60
C ARG A 56 -7.56 -17.39 -4.65
N GLY A 57 -6.67 -16.49 -5.06
CA GLY A 57 -7.01 -15.33 -5.92
C GLY A 57 -6.82 -15.58 -7.42
N GLY A 58 -7.92 -15.85 -8.13
CA GLY A 58 -7.97 -15.86 -9.60
C GLY A 58 -8.22 -14.47 -10.21
N GLY A 59 -7.53 -14.17 -11.32
CA GLY A 59 -7.96 -13.39 -12.50
C GLY A 59 -8.57 -11.99 -12.41
N SER A 60 -8.78 -11.39 -11.23
CA SER A 60 -9.36 -10.03 -11.17
C SER A 60 -8.34 -8.94 -11.52
N VAL A 61 -8.81 -7.91 -12.23
CA VAL A 61 -8.02 -6.71 -12.55
C VAL A 61 -7.62 -6.01 -11.24
N ALA A 62 -6.34 -5.69 -11.11
CA ALA A 62 -5.82 -4.96 -9.96
C ALA A 62 -6.30 -3.50 -10.01
N THR A 63 -6.70 -2.97 -8.85
CA THR A 63 -6.99 -1.55 -8.63
C THR A 63 -5.91 -0.98 -7.72
N THR A 64 -5.44 0.23 -8.01
CA THR A 64 -4.39 0.90 -7.23
C THR A 64 -5.00 2.05 -6.42
N VAL A 65 -4.49 2.23 -5.21
CA VAL A 65 -4.74 3.39 -4.37
C VAL A 65 -3.39 4.01 -4.06
N GLU A 66 -3.25 5.31 -4.29
CA GLU A 66 -1.98 6.00 -4.13
C GLU A 66 -2.05 6.87 -2.86
N LEU A 67 -0.92 6.98 -2.17
CA LEU A 67 -0.76 7.82 -0.99
C LEU A 67 0.42 8.73 -1.30
N GLU A 68 0.13 10.02 -1.46
CA GLU A 68 1.14 11.03 -1.77
C GLU A 68 1.41 11.88 -0.52
N GLY A 69 2.66 11.87 -0.09
CA GLY A 69 3.12 12.74 0.97
C GLY A 69 3.26 14.17 0.47
N ASN A 70 3.04 15.15 1.35
CA ASN A 70 3.33 16.55 1.02
C ASN A 70 4.83 16.85 0.79
N ASP A 71 5.69 15.88 1.06
CA ASP A 71 7.13 15.87 0.82
C ASP A 71 7.52 15.18 -0.51
N GLY A 72 6.54 14.76 -1.31
CA GLY A 72 6.73 14.03 -2.57
C GLY A 72 6.98 12.53 -2.39
N SER A 73 6.87 12.01 -1.17
CA SER A 73 6.86 10.56 -0.94
C SER A 73 5.62 9.91 -1.53
N TRP A 74 5.75 8.64 -1.90
CA TRP A 74 4.75 7.95 -2.70
C TRP A 74 4.65 6.48 -2.36
N VAL A 75 3.45 6.06 -1.93
CA VAL A 75 3.14 4.67 -1.60
C VAL A 75 1.89 4.23 -2.37
N THR A 76 1.97 3.09 -3.04
CA THR A 76 0.84 2.49 -3.76
C THR A 76 0.34 1.26 -3.00
N LEU A 77 -0.98 1.13 -2.87
CA LEU A 77 -1.65 -0.07 -2.38
C LEU A 77 -2.33 -0.77 -3.56
N GLU A 78 -1.97 -2.02 -3.83
CA GLU A 78 -2.60 -2.86 -4.86
C GLU A 78 -3.75 -3.66 -4.25
N LEU A 79 -4.91 -3.58 -4.88
CA LEU A 79 -6.15 -4.25 -4.50
C LEU A 79 -6.58 -5.22 -5.61
N ARG A 80 -6.99 -6.44 -5.27
CA ARG A 80 -7.64 -7.38 -6.19
C ARG A 80 -9.01 -7.74 -5.67
N ALA A 81 -10.04 -7.57 -6.49
CA ALA A 81 -11.44 -7.62 -6.06
C ALA A 81 -11.71 -6.76 -4.80
N GLY A 82 -11.04 -5.59 -4.72
CA GLY A 82 -11.11 -4.68 -3.57
C GLY A 82 -10.27 -5.09 -2.36
N ARG A 83 -9.66 -6.28 -2.33
CA ARG A 83 -8.83 -6.76 -1.21
C ARG A 83 -7.36 -6.37 -1.38
N LEU A 84 -6.73 -5.86 -0.33
CA LEU A 84 -5.29 -5.57 -0.32
C LEU A 84 -4.49 -6.83 -0.63
N CYS A 85 -3.66 -6.74 -1.67
CA CYS A 85 -2.77 -7.81 -2.11
C CYS A 85 -1.33 -7.34 -2.34
N GLY A 86 -1.07 -6.05 -2.42
CA GLY A 86 0.27 -5.52 -2.60
C GLY A 86 0.46 -4.12 -2.02
N ILE A 87 1.71 -3.79 -1.74
CA ILE A 87 2.18 -2.47 -1.33
C ILE A 87 3.44 -2.18 -2.12
N GLU A 88 3.61 -0.96 -2.61
CA GLU A 88 4.84 -0.48 -3.20
C GLU A 88 5.21 0.87 -2.59
N VAL A 89 6.44 1.01 -2.12
CA VAL A 89 7.00 2.28 -1.67
C VAL A 89 7.93 2.75 -2.77
N ALA A 90 7.42 3.63 -3.64
CA ALA A 90 8.15 4.11 -4.81
C ALA A 90 9.09 5.26 -4.45
N VAL A 91 8.65 6.14 -3.55
CA VAL A 91 9.46 7.22 -2.98
C VAL A 91 9.25 7.20 -1.48
N TRP A 92 10.31 6.92 -0.73
CA TRP A 92 10.23 6.87 0.74
C TRP A 92 10.03 8.27 1.32
N PRO A 93 9.12 8.47 2.30
CA PRO A 93 9.21 9.64 3.16
C PRO A 93 10.51 9.57 3.97
N PRO A 94 11.00 10.69 4.54
CA PRO A 94 12.17 10.68 5.40
C PRO A 94 12.08 9.59 6.48
N VAL A 95 12.98 8.61 6.41
CA VAL A 95 12.99 7.45 7.31
C VAL A 95 13.79 7.80 8.57
N LYS A 96 13.12 7.79 9.72
CA LYS A 96 13.76 7.99 11.01
C LYS A 96 14.10 6.65 11.66
N ALA A 97 15.38 6.31 11.73
CA ALA A 97 15.85 5.12 12.43
C ALA A 97 15.59 5.24 13.95
N ARG A 98 15.02 4.17 14.53
CA ARG A 98 14.73 4.05 15.97
C ARG A 98 15.64 3.00 16.59
N SER A 99 16.13 3.27 17.80
CA SER A 99 16.88 2.27 18.59
C SER A 99 16.03 1.06 18.94
N ILE A 100 14.73 1.29 19.18
CA ILE A 100 13.72 0.28 19.42
C ILE A 100 12.49 0.71 18.62
N LEU A 101 12.09 -0.14 17.66
CA LEU A 101 10.83 -0.03 16.94
C LEU A 101 10.06 -1.33 17.15
N THR A 102 8.94 -1.27 17.86
CA THR A 102 8.16 -2.46 18.24
C THR A 102 6.82 -2.43 17.51
N PRO A 103 6.51 -3.43 16.66
CA PRO A 103 5.20 -3.54 16.05
C PRO A 103 4.10 -3.63 17.10
N PRO A 104 2.92 -3.04 16.85
CA PRO A 104 1.78 -3.11 17.77
C PRO A 104 1.30 -4.55 17.94
N SER A 105 0.75 -4.86 19.12
CA SER A 105 0.05 -6.12 19.33
C SER A 105 -1.13 -6.22 18.38
N VAL A 106 -1.18 -7.31 17.60
CA VAL A 106 -2.26 -7.55 16.63
C VAL A 106 -3.57 -7.73 17.37
N THR A 107 -4.55 -6.91 17.04
CA THR A 107 -5.91 -7.00 17.60
C THR A 107 -6.79 -7.93 16.78
N THR A 108 -6.54 -8.02 15.46
CA THR A 108 -7.36 -8.80 14.53
C THR A 108 -6.51 -9.31 13.37
N SER A 109 -6.77 -10.54 12.91
CA SER A 109 -6.29 -11.02 11.60
C SER A 109 -7.47 -11.04 10.63
N GLY A 110 -7.26 -10.61 9.38
CA GLY A 110 -8.37 -10.49 8.46
C GLY A 110 -8.00 -10.04 7.05
N HIS A 111 -9.01 -10.03 6.19
CA HIS A 111 -8.92 -9.44 4.86
C HIS A 111 -9.35 -7.98 4.93
N ALA A 112 -8.44 -7.06 4.60
CA ALA A 112 -8.75 -5.66 4.44
C ALA A 112 -9.26 -5.43 3.01
N THR A 113 -10.47 -4.93 2.88
CA THR A 113 -11.11 -4.63 1.60
C THR A 113 -11.50 -3.16 1.53
N LEU A 114 -11.24 -2.53 0.39
CA LEU A 114 -11.78 -1.21 0.09
C LEU A 114 -13.25 -1.38 -0.35
N PRO A 115 -14.24 -0.83 0.37
CA PRO A 115 -15.65 -1.02 0.03
C PRO A 115 -15.99 -0.51 -1.37
N SER A 116 -16.81 -1.26 -2.11
CA SER A 116 -17.17 -0.95 -3.51
C SER A 116 -17.86 0.41 -3.72
N ALA A 117 -18.45 0.99 -2.67
CA ALA A 117 -18.99 2.35 -2.71
C ALA A 117 -17.91 3.43 -2.95
N VAL A 118 -16.64 3.13 -2.63
CA VAL A 118 -15.49 3.95 -2.97
C VAL A 118 -15.06 3.65 -4.41
N LEU A 119 -15.13 2.40 -4.87
CA LEU A 119 -14.66 1.89 -6.18
C LEU A 119 -15.51 2.29 -7.41
N GLY A 120 -16.31 3.36 -7.34
CA GLY A 120 -17.10 3.84 -8.47
C GLY A 120 -16.23 4.18 -9.68
N ALA A 121 -16.42 3.41 -10.76
CA ALA A 121 -15.82 3.51 -12.11
C ALA A 121 -14.52 4.32 -12.23
N THR A 122 -13.40 3.60 -12.31
CA THR A 122 -12.09 4.14 -12.70
C THR A 122 -11.42 5.03 -11.66
N ILE A 123 -11.36 4.56 -10.41
CA ILE A 123 -10.31 5.04 -9.50
C ILE A 123 -9.00 4.39 -9.94
N SER A 124 -8.29 5.06 -10.85
CA SER A 124 -6.93 4.68 -11.23
C SER A 124 -5.88 5.36 -10.34
N ASP A 125 -6.20 6.52 -9.74
CA ASP A 125 -5.39 7.23 -8.73
C ASP A 125 -6.36 7.79 -7.69
N VAL A 126 -6.22 7.35 -6.43
CA VAL A 126 -6.64 8.16 -5.28
C VAL A 126 -5.40 8.92 -4.86
N GLU A 127 -5.44 10.25 -4.84
CA GLU A 127 -4.36 11.03 -4.23
C GLU A 127 -4.84 11.45 -2.84
N VAL A 128 -4.09 11.06 -1.81
CA VAL A 128 -4.34 11.49 -0.44
C VAL A 128 -3.23 12.43 -0.03
N ASP A 129 -3.48 13.74 -0.12
CA ASP A 129 -2.59 14.77 0.43
C ASP A 129 -2.52 14.59 1.95
N THR A 130 -1.52 13.87 2.41
CA THR A 130 -1.40 13.53 3.83
C THR A 130 0.04 13.59 4.27
N LEU A 131 0.24 13.70 5.59
CA LEU A 131 1.58 13.55 6.14
C LEU A 131 1.96 12.08 6.05
N LEU A 132 2.99 11.78 5.27
CA LEU A 132 3.66 10.49 5.35
C LEU A 132 4.92 10.65 6.19
N ALA A 133 5.15 9.68 7.07
CA ALA A 133 6.37 9.59 7.84
C ALA A 133 6.76 8.13 7.96
N ALA A 134 8.05 7.82 7.85
CA ALA A 134 8.56 6.48 8.06
C ALA A 134 9.47 6.43 9.29
N GLU A 135 9.31 5.37 10.08
CA GLU A 135 10.30 4.95 11.07
C GLU A 135 10.80 3.56 10.70
N SER A 136 12.07 3.28 10.97
CA SER A 136 12.67 1.96 10.80
C SER A 136 13.36 1.48 12.07
N ASP A 137 13.49 0.15 12.21
CA ASP A 137 14.52 -0.38 13.10
C ASP A 137 15.92 -0.16 12.49
N ARG A 138 16.97 -0.35 13.30
CA ARG A 138 18.36 -0.13 12.85
C ARG A 138 18.82 -1.07 11.73
N LEU A 139 18.14 -2.19 11.53
CA LEU A 139 18.50 -3.19 10.53
C LEU A 139 17.63 -3.06 9.27
N GLU A 140 16.74 -2.08 9.23
CA GLU A 140 15.76 -1.86 8.17
C GLU A 140 14.96 -3.13 7.85
N ARG A 141 14.64 -3.90 8.90
CA ARG A 141 13.80 -5.10 8.80
C ARG A 141 12.35 -4.82 9.16
N THR A 142 12.13 -3.74 9.90
CA THR A 142 10.82 -3.28 10.32
C THR A 142 10.66 -1.83 9.90
N PHE A 143 9.61 -1.53 9.15
CA PHE A 143 9.24 -0.18 8.81
C PHE A 143 7.82 0.10 9.30
N HIS A 144 7.63 1.28 9.88
CA HIS A 144 6.33 1.84 10.20
C HIS A 144 6.11 3.07 9.34
N LEU A 145 5.20 2.98 8.38
CA LEU A 145 4.75 4.12 7.60
C LEU A 145 3.47 4.66 8.26
N ARG A 146 3.52 5.91 8.69
CA ARG A 146 2.40 6.62 9.31
C ARG A 146 1.71 7.47 8.27
N VAL A 147 0.37 7.46 8.32
CA VAL A 147 -0.49 8.16 7.38
C VAL A 147 -1.32 9.19 8.15
N GLY A 148 -1.06 10.46 7.87
CA GLY A 148 -1.72 11.60 8.50
C GLY A 148 -1.25 11.86 9.93
N GLN A 149 -2.09 12.58 10.68
CA GLN A 149 -1.81 12.93 12.07
C GLN A 149 -1.84 11.68 12.96
N PRO A 150 -0.98 11.61 14.00
CA PRO A 150 -1.07 10.55 15.00
C PRO A 150 -2.47 10.51 15.62
N ARG A 151 -3.07 9.32 15.58
CA ARG A 151 -4.41 9.05 16.11
C ARG A 151 -4.44 7.64 16.69
N ARG A 152 -5.41 7.38 17.56
CA ARG A 152 -5.65 6.05 18.10
C ARG A 152 -5.99 5.10 16.95
N SER A 153 -5.35 3.94 16.94
CA SER A 153 -5.54 2.93 15.91
C SER A 153 -5.46 1.52 16.49
N ARG A 154 -6.01 0.56 15.76
CA ARG A 154 -5.89 -0.88 16.00
C ARG A 154 -5.08 -1.53 14.89
N ALA A 155 -4.28 -2.53 15.25
CA ALA A 155 -3.46 -3.27 14.30
C ALA A 155 -4.21 -4.48 13.73
N VAL A 156 -4.29 -4.55 12.40
CA VAL A 156 -4.90 -5.62 11.63
C VAL A 156 -3.83 -6.35 10.84
N ARG A 157 -3.67 -7.65 11.09
CA ARG A 157 -2.77 -8.50 10.31
C ARG A 157 -3.46 -8.92 9.01
N VAL A 158 -2.91 -8.46 7.89
CA VAL A 158 -3.42 -8.75 6.53
C VAL A 158 -2.51 -9.71 5.75
N GLY A 159 -1.28 -9.88 6.22
CA GLY A 159 -0.31 -10.89 5.76
C GLY A 159 0.67 -11.23 6.89
N GLN A 160 1.50 -12.25 6.70
CA GLN A 160 2.48 -12.66 7.72
C GLN A 160 3.42 -11.52 8.13
N SER A 161 3.74 -10.64 7.18
CA SER A 161 4.68 -9.54 7.34
C SER A 161 4.09 -8.16 7.06
N ILE A 162 2.75 -8.04 7.03
CA ILE A 162 2.07 -6.75 6.82
C ILE A 162 0.99 -6.57 7.88
N LEU A 163 1.05 -5.44 8.58
CA LEU A 163 -0.04 -4.96 9.44
C LEU A 163 -0.58 -3.65 8.88
N LEU A 164 -1.90 -3.45 8.94
CA LEU A 164 -2.52 -2.15 8.78
C LEU A 164 -2.88 -1.59 10.15
N GLU A 165 -2.72 -0.29 10.31
CA GLU A 165 -3.29 0.45 11.43
C GLU A 165 -4.52 1.20 10.95
N LEU A 166 -5.67 0.85 11.54
CA LEU A 166 -6.95 1.48 11.23
C LEU A 166 -7.43 2.27 12.46
N ASP A 167 -7.90 3.50 12.26
CA ASP A 167 -8.48 4.29 13.34
C ASP A 167 -9.89 3.82 13.73
N ASP A 168 -10.54 4.52 14.67
CA ASP A 168 -11.88 4.17 15.14
C ASP A 168 -12.97 4.30 14.04
N ALA A 169 -12.66 4.96 12.91
CA ALA A 169 -13.52 5.07 11.72
C ALA A 169 -13.06 4.13 10.58
N ASP A 170 -12.22 3.16 10.89
CA ASP A 170 -11.60 2.23 9.95
C ASP A 170 -10.77 2.90 8.84
N GLN A 171 -10.33 4.14 9.06
CA GLN A 171 -9.44 4.84 8.15
C GLN A 171 -8.00 4.40 8.35
N LEU A 172 -7.25 4.29 7.25
CA LEU A 172 -5.83 3.99 7.28
C LEU A 172 -5.07 5.09 8.04
N ALA A 173 -4.48 4.71 9.16
CA ALA A 173 -3.63 5.57 10.00
C ALA A 173 -2.14 5.21 9.88
N GLY A 174 -1.83 4.02 9.37
CA GLY A 174 -0.47 3.56 9.14
C GLY A 174 -0.42 2.14 8.60
N LEU A 175 0.77 1.71 8.22
CA LEU A 175 1.06 0.33 7.86
C LEU A 175 2.45 -0.06 8.34
N TRP A 176 2.60 -1.34 8.66
CA TRP A 176 3.85 -1.93 9.10
C TRP A 176 4.31 -2.97 8.09
N LEU A 177 5.56 -2.85 7.66
CA LEU A 177 6.27 -3.86 6.88
C LEU A 177 7.26 -4.57 7.80
N LEU A 178 7.08 -5.87 7.99
CA LEU A 178 7.85 -6.68 8.95
C LEU A 178 8.75 -7.66 8.22
N ASN A 179 9.93 -7.93 8.79
CA ASN A 179 10.91 -8.86 8.22
C ASN A 179 11.28 -8.52 6.76
N VAL A 180 11.38 -7.23 6.45
CA VAL A 180 11.85 -6.74 5.15
C VAL A 180 13.29 -7.23 4.94
N PRO A 181 13.63 -7.83 3.79
CA PRO A 181 15.00 -8.20 3.49
C PRO A 181 15.86 -6.93 3.33
N PRO A 182 17.18 -6.99 3.59
CA PRO A 182 18.05 -5.85 3.33
C PRO A 182 18.04 -5.48 1.84
N VAL A 183 18.29 -4.21 1.55
CA VAL A 183 18.50 -3.74 0.17
C VAL A 183 19.67 -4.53 -0.44
N PRO A 184 19.52 -5.10 -1.64
CA PRO A 184 20.62 -5.78 -2.33
C PRO A 184 21.81 -4.84 -2.52
N LEU A 185 23.02 -5.31 -2.24
CA LEU A 185 24.23 -4.57 -2.59
C LEU A 185 24.40 -4.60 -4.11
N HIS A 186 24.65 -3.44 -4.72
CA HIS A 186 25.14 -3.40 -6.10
C HIS A 186 26.51 -4.08 -6.16
N SER A 187 26.61 -5.16 -6.92
CA SER A 187 27.87 -5.84 -7.24
C SER A 187 28.62 -5.15 -8.36
#